data_AF-A0A3B3C694-F1
#
_entry.id   AF-A0A3B3C694-F1
#
_cell.length_a   1.000
_cell.length_b   1.000
_cell.length_c   1.000
_cell.angle_alpha   90.00
_cell.angle_beta   90.00
_cell.angle_gamma   90.00
#
_symmetry.space_group_name_H-M   'P 1'
#
loop_
_entity.id
_entity.type
_entity.pdbx_description
1 polymer ?
#
loop_
_entity_poly.entity_id
_entity_poly.type
_entity_poly.pdbx_seq_one_letter_code
_entity_poly.pdbx_strand_id
1 'polypeptide(L)'
;MPNLIPPKIPDGERVDFDDIHRKRMEKDLMELQTLIEVHFESRKKEEEELINLKDRIEKRRSERAEQQRIRSERDKERQKRLEEERARKEEEEAKKRAEDDAKKKKTLTSLHFGGYMQKLTEKRSGKRQTEREKKKKILNERRKSLDIENMSQDRLKEKAKELWEWMHQLEAEKFELQYQFARQKYEVSSLVVHLRRISKRFKTILQCKTRYGSADTL
;
A
#
# COMPACT_ATOMS: atom_id res chain seq x y z
N MET A 1 91.00 22.03 -61.78
CA MET A 1 90.96 21.48 -60.41
C MET A 1 89.49 21.39 -60.00
N PRO A 2 88.92 20.24 -59.56
CA PRO A 2 89.35 18.84 -59.64
C PRO A 2 88.40 17.96 -60.51
N ASN A 3 88.88 16.79 -60.92
CA ASN A 3 88.09 15.73 -61.58
C ASN A 3 87.00 15.21 -60.63
N LEU A 4 85.75 15.19 -61.08
CA LEU A 4 84.65 14.50 -60.42
C LEU A 4 84.86 12.99 -60.55
N ILE A 5 85.40 12.38 -59.50
CA ILE A 5 85.46 10.92 -59.34
C ILE A 5 84.03 10.44 -59.09
N PRO A 6 83.45 9.57 -59.94
CA PRO A 6 82.16 8.96 -59.66
C PRO A 6 82.26 8.18 -58.35
N PRO A 7 81.34 8.39 -57.39
CA PRO A 7 81.35 7.63 -56.13
C PRO A 7 81.24 6.14 -56.46
N LYS A 8 82.23 5.37 -56.00
CA LYS A 8 82.17 3.90 -56.02
C LYS A 8 80.91 3.48 -55.28
N ILE A 9 79.94 2.96 -56.01
CA ILE A 9 78.80 2.24 -55.46
C ILE A 9 79.41 1.06 -54.68
N PRO A 10 79.13 0.91 -53.38
CA PRO A 10 79.59 -0.24 -52.61
C PRO A 10 79.17 -1.52 -53.33
N ASP A 11 80.14 -2.41 -53.56
CA ASP A 11 79.92 -3.72 -54.15
C ASP A 11 78.77 -4.41 -53.43
N GLY A 12 77.78 -4.84 -54.22
CA GLY A 12 76.51 -5.36 -53.74
C GLY A 12 76.69 -6.48 -52.74
N GLU A 13 76.32 -6.18 -51.49
CA GLU A 13 75.82 -7.21 -50.59
C GLU A 13 74.56 -7.77 -51.26
N ARG A 14 74.66 -9.03 -51.69
CA ARG A 14 73.61 -9.73 -52.43
C ARG A 14 72.34 -9.64 -51.60
N VAL A 15 71.38 -8.83 -52.04
CA VAL A 15 70.09 -8.67 -51.36
C VAL A 15 69.39 -10.03 -51.36
N ASP A 16 69.39 -10.70 -50.21
CA ASP A 16 68.72 -11.97 -50.03
C ASP A 16 67.22 -11.72 -49.93
N PHE A 17 66.48 -12.02 -51.00
CA PHE A 17 65.04 -11.84 -51.05
C PHE A 17 64.31 -12.72 -50.01
N ASP A 18 64.90 -13.85 -49.62
CA ASP A 18 64.34 -14.69 -48.55
C ASP A 18 64.54 -14.02 -47.18
N ASP A 19 65.61 -13.25 -46.99
CA ASP A 19 65.84 -12.47 -45.77
C ASP A 19 64.84 -11.32 -45.63
N ILE A 20 64.52 -10.63 -46.73
CA ILE A 20 63.47 -9.61 -46.75
C ILE A 20 62.10 -10.22 -46.40
N HIS A 21 61.79 -11.39 -46.96
CA HIS A 21 60.51 -12.05 -46.68
C HIS A 21 60.42 -12.52 -45.22
N ARG A 22 61.49 -13.10 -44.66
CA ARG A 22 61.56 -13.47 -43.24
C ARG A 22 61.41 -12.27 -42.33
N LYS A 23 62.15 -11.18 -42.57
CA LYS A 23 62.05 -9.93 -41.79
C LYS A 23 60.68 -9.31 -41.86
N ARG A 24 60.00 -9.38 -43.01
CA ARG A 24 58.61 -8.92 -43.14
C ARG A 24 57.66 -9.76 -42.29
N MET A 25 57.73 -11.10 -42.39
CA MET A 25 56.89 -12.00 -41.60
C MET A 25 57.13 -11.83 -40.09
N GLU A 26 58.39 -11.65 -39.68
CA GLU A 26 58.75 -11.39 -38.29
C GLU A 26 58.21 -10.05 -37.79
N LYS A 27 58.31 -8.99 -38.60
CA LYS A 27 57.74 -7.67 -38.28
C LYS A 27 56.22 -7.74 -38.14
N ASP A 28 55.55 -8.36 -39.10
CA ASP A 28 54.09 -8.48 -39.11
C ASP A 28 53.59 -9.34 -37.92
N LEU A 29 54.34 -10.39 -37.54
CA LEU A 29 54.05 -11.20 -36.36
C LEU A 29 54.25 -10.41 -35.05
N MET A 30 55.33 -9.64 -34.95
CA MET A 30 55.57 -8.75 -33.79
C MET A 30 54.51 -7.66 -33.68
N GLU A 31 54.15 -7.00 -34.79
CA GLU A 31 53.10 -5.98 -34.82
C GLU A 31 51.75 -6.56 -34.40
N LEU A 32 51.42 -7.77 -34.86
CA LEU A 32 50.20 -8.46 -34.46
C LEU A 32 50.20 -8.80 -32.96
N GLN A 33 51.31 -9.30 -32.42
CA GLN A 33 51.44 -9.59 -30.98
C GLN A 33 51.28 -8.32 -30.15
N THR A 34 51.95 -7.23 -30.52
CA THR A 34 51.81 -5.94 -29.84
C THR A 34 50.38 -5.41 -29.91
N LEU A 35 49.70 -5.51 -31.07
CA LEU A 35 48.31 -5.06 -31.21
C LEU A 35 47.36 -5.87 -30.32
N ILE A 36 47.57 -7.18 -30.24
CA ILE A 36 46.83 -8.08 -29.36
C ILE A 36 47.03 -7.65 -27.90
N GLU A 37 48.27 -7.51 -27.44
CA GLU A 37 48.59 -7.13 -26.06
C GLU A 37 48.00 -5.77 -25.69
N VAL A 38 48.18 -4.76 -26.56
CA VAL A 38 47.62 -3.42 -26.35
C VAL A 38 46.08 -3.46 -26.26
N HIS A 39 45.42 -4.24 -27.11
CA HIS A 39 43.96 -4.36 -27.07
C HIS A 39 43.47 -4.98 -25.76
N PHE A 40 44.10 -6.09 -25.33
CA PHE A 40 43.72 -6.77 -24.09
C PHE A 40 44.03 -5.91 -22.85
N GLU A 41 45.18 -5.23 -22.81
CA GLU A 41 45.50 -4.33 -21.70
C GLU A 41 44.56 -3.13 -21.64
N SER A 42 44.23 -2.51 -22.78
CA SER A 42 43.29 -1.38 -22.83
C SER A 42 41.92 -1.81 -22.34
N ARG A 43 41.40 -2.93 -22.85
CA ARG A 43 40.10 -3.48 -22.45
C ARG A 43 40.06 -3.86 -20.96
N LYS A 44 41.12 -4.47 -20.45
CA LYS A 44 41.23 -4.83 -19.04
C LYS A 44 41.21 -3.60 -18.14
N LYS A 45 41.98 -2.55 -18.48
CA LYS A 45 42.00 -1.28 -17.74
C LYS A 45 40.61 -0.60 -17.76
N GLU A 46 39.98 -0.53 -18.93
CA GLU A 46 38.62 0.01 -19.07
C GLU A 46 37.58 -0.77 -18.24
N GLU A 47 37.65 -2.10 -18.25
CA GLU A 47 36.74 -2.95 -17.48
C GLU A 47 36.94 -2.78 -15.98
N GLU A 48 38.18 -2.72 -15.50
CA GLU A 48 38.50 -2.44 -14.10
C GLU A 48 37.98 -1.05 -13.67
N GLU A 49 38.15 -0.02 -14.50
CA GLU A 49 37.61 1.32 -14.23
C GLU A 49 36.07 1.32 -14.18
N LEU A 50 35.43 0.60 -15.10
CA LEU A 50 33.98 0.49 -15.16
C LEU A 50 33.42 -0.25 -13.94
N ILE A 51 34.08 -1.33 -13.51
CA ILE A 51 33.73 -2.08 -12.30
C ILE A 51 33.87 -1.17 -11.07
N ASN A 52 35.02 -0.50 -10.91
CA ASN A 52 35.24 0.43 -9.80
C ASN A 52 34.20 1.56 -9.76
N LEU A 53 33.79 2.07 -10.92
CA LEU A 53 32.74 3.10 -11.00
C LEU A 53 31.37 2.54 -10.61
N LYS A 54 31.01 1.34 -11.08
CA LYS A 54 29.76 0.67 -10.72
C LYS A 54 29.69 0.39 -9.22
N ASP A 55 30.76 -0.13 -8.63
CA ASP A 55 30.83 -0.41 -7.19
C ASP A 55 30.65 0.86 -6.36
N ARG A 56 31.26 1.98 -6.78
CA ARG A 56 31.06 3.28 -6.13
C ARG A 56 29.62 3.78 -6.24
N ILE A 57 28.97 3.59 -7.39
CA ILE A 57 27.56 3.97 -7.59
C ILE A 57 26.65 3.10 -6.73
N GLU A 58 26.90 1.79 -6.70
CA GLU A 58 26.13 0.82 -5.91
C GLU A 58 26.26 1.11 -4.42
N LYS A 59 27.48 1.39 -3.93
CA LYS A 59 27.72 1.82 -2.55
C LYS A 59 26.95 3.10 -2.19
N ARG A 60 26.95 4.12 -3.06
CA ARG A 60 26.15 5.34 -2.81
C ARG A 60 24.64 5.09 -2.87
N ARG A 61 24.18 4.10 -3.64
CA ARG A 61 22.76 3.73 -3.68
C ARG A 61 22.37 3.01 -2.39
N SER A 62 23.18 2.06 -1.92
CA SER A 62 22.93 1.35 -0.67
C SER A 62 22.99 2.29 0.54
N GLU A 63 23.95 3.22 0.58
CA GLU A 63 24.02 4.25 1.63
C GLU A 63 22.77 5.15 1.65
N ARG A 64 22.27 5.58 0.49
CA ARG A 64 21.02 6.36 0.42
C ARG A 64 19.80 5.55 0.86
N ALA A 65 19.72 4.29 0.45
CA ALA A 65 18.65 3.38 0.86
C ALA A 65 18.66 3.19 2.40
N GLU A 66 19.84 3.01 2.99
CA GLU A 66 20.00 2.86 4.42
C GLU A 66 19.67 4.15 5.19
N GLN A 67 20.10 5.32 4.69
CA GLN A 67 19.70 6.61 5.26
C GLN A 67 18.18 6.79 5.25
N GLN A 68 17.53 6.40 4.16
CA GLN A 68 16.07 6.47 4.05
C GLN A 68 15.38 5.50 5.03
N ARG A 69 15.92 4.30 5.20
CA ARG A 69 15.44 3.31 6.18
C ARG A 69 15.53 3.84 7.60
N ILE A 70 16.69 4.38 7.99
CA ILE A 70 16.92 4.97 9.31
C ILE A 70 16.00 6.17 9.56
N ARG A 71 15.75 7.02 8.55
CA ARG A 71 14.79 8.14 8.67
C ARG A 71 13.37 7.62 8.90
N SER A 72 12.94 6.66 8.09
CA SER A 72 11.61 6.04 8.23
C SER A 72 11.42 5.37 9.59
N GLU A 73 12.46 4.69 10.10
CA GLU A 73 12.42 4.04 11.42
C GLU A 73 12.35 5.06 12.55
N ARG A 74 13.17 6.13 12.51
CA ARG A 74 13.09 7.23 13.49
C ARG A 74 11.73 7.93 13.49
N ASP A 75 11.14 8.14 12.32
CA ASP A 75 9.82 8.77 12.21
C ASP A 75 8.72 7.84 12.75
N LYS A 76 8.80 6.52 12.46
CA LYS A 76 7.91 5.51 13.05
C LYS A 76 8.05 5.45 14.57
N GLU A 77 9.27 5.51 15.10
CA GLU A 77 9.51 5.49 16.54
C GLU A 77 8.92 6.74 17.22
N ARG A 78 9.09 7.92 16.63
CA ARG A 78 8.46 9.16 17.12
C ARG A 78 6.94 9.05 17.13
N GLN A 79 6.37 8.55 16.05
CA GLN A 79 4.93 8.36 15.94
C GLN A 79 4.43 7.36 17.00
N LYS A 80 5.15 6.25 17.19
CA LYS A 80 4.85 5.24 18.21
C LYS A 80 4.93 5.81 19.63
N ARG A 81 5.94 6.61 19.96
CA ARG A 81 6.04 7.27 21.28
C ARG A 81 4.87 8.23 21.54
N LEU A 82 4.48 9.02 20.54
CA LEU A 82 3.32 9.91 20.65
C LEU A 82 2.01 9.14 20.82
N GLU A 83 1.87 8.01 20.14
CA GLU A 83 0.71 7.12 20.28
C GLU A 83 0.69 6.42 21.65
N GLU A 84 1.83 5.97 22.15
CA GLU A 84 1.96 5.38 23.49
C GLU A 84 1.71 6.40 24.61
N GLU A 85 2.20 7.64 24.48
CA GLU A 85 1.94 8.71 25.44
C GLU A 85 0.45 9.09 25.45
N ARG A 86 -0.18 9.19 24.27
CA ARG A 86 -1.63 9.40 24.16
C ARG A 86 -2.41 8.23 24.74
N ALA A 87 -2.01 6.98 24.46
CA ALA A 87 -2.65 5.79 25.01
C ALA A 87 -2.56 5.75 26.54
N ARG A 88 -1.39 6.07 27.11
CA ARG A 88 -1.20 6.13 28.56
C ARG A 88 -2.02 7.25 29.21
N LYS A 89 -2.10 8.42 28.57
CA LYS A 89 -2.95 9.53 29.04
C LYS A 89 -4.44 9.18 28.95
N GLU A 90 -4.86 8.51 27.88
CA GLU A 90 -6.23 8.00 27.73
C GLU A 90 -6.56 6.92 28.77
N GLU A 91 -5.60 6.05 29.12
CA GLU A 91 -5.75 5.00 30.13
C GLU A 91 -5.85 5.59 31.56
N GLU A 92 -4.99 6.56 31.91
CA GLU A 92 -5.07 7.26 33.20
C GLU A 92 -6.36 8.09 33.33
N GLU A 93 -6.80 8.76 32.27
CA GLU A 93 -8.06 9.50 32.26
C GLU A 93 -9.27 8.55 32.33
N ALA A 94 -9.22 7.41 31.66
CA ALA A 94 -10.26 6.37 31.75
C ALA A 94 -10.35 5.79 33.16
N LYS A 95 -9.21 5.53 33.82
CA LYS A 95 -9.16 5.04 35.20
C LYS A 95 -9.70 6.07 36.20
N LYS A 96 -9.27 7.33 36.12
CA LYS A 96 -9.78 8.42 36.96
C LYS A 96 -11.29 8.61 36.78
N ARG A 97 -11.77 8.57 35.53
CA ARG A 97 -13.21 8.67 35.23
C ARG A 97 -13.99 7.47 35.78
N ALA A 98 -13.40 6.27 35.81
CA ALA A 98 -14.03 5.08 36.38
C ALA A 98 -14.11 5.16 37.90
N GLU A 99 -13.07 5.69 38.56
CA GLU A 99 -13.06 5.93 40.00
C GLU A 99 -14.06 7.03 40.41
N ASP A 100 -14.15 8.12 39.65
CA ASP A 100 -15.13 9.19 39.87
C ASP A 100 -16.56 8.72 39.65
N ASP A 101 -16.82 7.89 38.62
CA ASP A 101 -18.14 7.28 38.41
C ASP A 101 -18.48 6.27 39.52
N ALA A 102 -17.51 5.53 40.04
CA ALA A 102 -17.73 4.61 41.16
C ALA A 102 -18.04 5.37 42.46
N LYS A 103 -17.33 6.49 42.73
CA LYS A 103 -17.63 7.38 43.86
C LYS A 103 -18.99 8.05 43.70
N LYS A 104 -19.33 8.55 42.50
CA LYS A 104 -20.66 9.12 42.20
C LYS A 104 -21.78 8.08 42.27
N LYS A 105 -21.55 6.84 41.84
CA LYS A 105 -22.53 5.75 41.97
C LYS A 105 -22.78 5.38 43.44
N LYS A 106 -21.77 5.47 44.30
CA LYS A 106 -21.91 5.27 45.75
C LYS A 106 -22.71 6.40 46.42
N THR A 107 -22.64 7.64 45.91
CA THR A 107 -23.39 8.79 46.45
C THR A 107 -24.75 9.02 45.81
N LEU A 108 -24.98 8.52 44.59
CA LEU A 108 -26.17 8.79 43.78
C LEU A 108 -27.09 7.57 43.60
N THR A 109 -27.16 6.69 44.61
CA THR A 109 -28.28 5.75 44.76
C THR A 109 -29.52 6.50 45.28
N SER A 110 -30.06 7.37 44.45
CA SER A 110 -31.46 7.82 44.55
C SER A 110 -32.00 7.98 43.13
N LEU A 111 -32.99 7.13 42.87
CA LEU A 111 -33.82 6.92 41.69
C LEU A 111 -33.68 7.95 40.56
N HIS A 112 -33.27 7.46 39.37
CA HIS A 112 -33.50 7.99 38.00
C HIS A 112 -32.29 8.08 37.05
N PHE A 113 -31.14 7.52 37.39
CA PHE A 113 -29.95 7.54 36.50
C PHE A 113 -29.74 6.26 35.66
N GLY A 114 -30.81 5.56 35.26
CA GLY A 114 -30.70 4.30 34.52
C GLY A 114 -30.24 4.44 33.07
N GLY A 115 -30.65 5.50 32.37
CA GLY A 115 -30.41 5.65 30.93
C GLY A 115 -29.03 6.19 30.54
N TYR A 116 -28.36 6.94 31.43
CA TYR A 116 -27.07 7.57 31.14
C TYR A 116 -25.89 6.62 31.40
N MET A 117 -26.00 5.75 32.41
CA MET A 117 -24.97 4.75 32.74
C MET A 117 -24.80 3.66 31.68
N GLN A 118 -25.86 3.30 30.95
CA GLN A 118 -25.80 2.29 29.89
C GLN A 118 -25.00 2.79 28.67
N LYS A 119 -25.11 4.08 28.34
CA LYS A 119 -24.33 4.71 27.26
C LYS A 119 -22.85 4.91 27.61
N LEU A 120 -22.52 5.06 28.90
CA LEU A 120 -21.14 5.20 29.37
C LEU A 120 -20.42 3.85 29.48
N THR A 121 -21.13 2.80 29.89
CA THR A 121 -20.57 1.43 29.95
C THR A 121 -20.31 0.86 28.54
N GLU A 122 -21.18 1.11 27.56
CA GLU A 122 -20.91 0.75 26.15
C GLU A 122 -19.71 1.50 25.54
N LYS A 123 -19.43 2.73 25.98
CA LYS A 123 -18.27 3.52 25.52
C LYS A 123 -16.94 3.08 26.16
N ARG A 124 -16.96 2.38 27.30
CA ARG A 124 -15.77 1.83 27.96
C ARG A 124 -15.38 0.42 27.49
N SER A 125 -16.29 -0.30 26.84
CA SER A 125 -15.95 -1.52 26.11
C SER A 125 -15.14 -1.14 24.86
N GLY A 126 -13.89 -1.61 24.78
CA GLY A 126 -12.86 -1.16 23.83
C GLY A 126 -13.41 -0.75 22.46
N LYS A 127 -12.98 0.43 22.01
CA LYS A 127 -13.34 1.16 20.77
C LYS A 127 -13.92 0.22 19.70
N ARG A 128 -15.22 -0.10 19.80
CA ARG A 128 -15.90 -0.93 18.81
C ARG A 128 -15.70 -0.23 17.48
N GLN A 129 -15.07 -0.92 16.54
CA GLN A 129 -14.76 -0.37 15.23
C GLN A 129 -16.03 0.28 14.69
N THR A 130 -15.96 1.58 14.41
CA THR A 130 -17.16 2.31 14.03
C THR A 130 -17.68 1.74 12.72
N GLU A 131 -19.00 1.77 12.50
CA GLU A 131 -19.58 1.31 11.22
C GLU A 131 -18.95 2.06 10.02
N ARG A 132 -18.48 3.29 10.24
CA ARG A 132 -17.69 4.07 9.28
C ARG A 132 -16.34 3.42 8.95
N GLU A 133 -15.60 2.97 9.96
CA GLU A 133 -14.32 2.28 9.80
C GLU A 133 -14.50 0.90 9.16
N LYS A 134 -15.53 0.14 9.56
CA LYS A 134 -15.86 -1.15 8.92
C LYS A 134 -16.18 -0.98 7.45
N LYS A 135 -17.04 0.00 7.11
CA LYS A 135 -17.37 0.33 5.73
C LYS A 135 -16.12 0.70 4.93
N LYS A 136 -15.25 1.54 5.50
CA LYS A 136 -14.00 1.93 4.83
C LYS A 136 -13.05 0.73 4.62
N LYS A 137 -12.95 -0.17 5.60
CA LYS A 137 -12.17 -1.40 5.50
C LYS A 137 -12.68 -2.30 4.37
N ILE A 138 -13.98 -2.60 4.35
CA ILE A 138 -14.59 -3.46 3.32
C ILE A 138 -14.45 -2.84 1.92
N LEU A 139 -14.65 -1.52 1.77
CA LEU A 139 -14.48 -0.85 0.48
C LEU A 139 -13.03 -0.87 0.00
N ASN A 140 -12.06 -0.71 0.90
CA ASN A 140 -10.66 -0.83 0.56
C ASN A 140 -10.27 -2.27 0.17
N GLU A 141 -10.80 -3.28 0.84
CA GLU A 141 -10.58 -4.70 0.50
C GLU A 141 -11.16 -5.04 -0.88
N ARG A 142 -12.31 -4.46 -1.25
CA ARG A 142 -12.91 -4.63 -2.58
C ARG A 142 -12.20 -3.85 -3.68
N ARG A 143 -11.42 -2.82 -3.34
CA ARG A 143 -10.75 -1.95 -4.31
C ARG A 143 -9.49 -2.65 -4.83
N LYS A 144 -9.54 -3.11 -6.07
CA LYS A 144 -8.35 -3.59 -6.78
C LYS A 144 -7.52 -2.40 -7.25
N SER A 145 -6.22 -2.39 -6.95
CA SER A 145 -5.28 -1.42 -7.52
C SER A 145 -5.18 -1.63 -9.03
N LEU A 146 -5.19 -0.53 -9.79
CA LEU A 146 -5.00 -0.56 -11.23
C LEU A 146 -3.59 -0.08 -11.55
N ASP A 147 -2.79 -0.97 -12.14
CA ASP A 147 -1.49 -0.61 -12.71
C ASP A 147 -1.65 -0.56 -14.24
N ILE A 148 -1.47 0.63 -14.81
CA ILE A 148 -1.79 0.95 -16.20
C ILE A 148 -0.52 1.34 -16.99
N GLU A 149 0.58 1.65 -16.31
CA GLU A 149 1.73 2.35 -16.92
C GLU A 149 2.51 1.50 -17.94
N ASN A 150 2.49 0.17 -17.80
CA ASN A 150 3.26 -0.76 -18.64
C ASN A 150 2.39 -1.77 -19.42
N MET A 151 1.14 -1.41 -19.76
CA MET A 151 0.23 -2.31 -20.49
C MET A 151 0.24 -2.07 -22.00
N SER A 152 0.18 -3.15 -22.79
CA SER A 152 0.00 -3.06 -24.25
C SER A 152 -1.43 -2.61 -24.61
N GLN A 153 -1.60 -2.04 -25.81
CA GLN A 153 -2.89 -1.49 -26.25
C GLN A 153 -4.04 -2.52 -26.20
N ASP A 154 -3.78 -3.77 -26.59
CA ASP A 154 -4.81 -4.81 -26.58
C ASP A 154 -5.17 -5.23 -25.15
N ARG A 155 -4.18 -5.31 -24.25
CA ARG A 155 -4.44 -5.58 -22.82
C ARG A 155 -5.21 -4.43 -22.15
N LEU A 156 -4.99 -3.18 -22.57
CA LEU A 156 -5.77 -2.04 -22.09
C LEU A 156 -7.24 -2.13 -22.51
N LYS A 157 -7.52 -2.57 -23.74
CA LYS A 157 -8.91 -2.79 -24.21
C LYS A 157 -9.60 -3.91 -23.42
N GLU A 158 -8.90 -5.01 -23.16
CA GLU A 158 -9.42 -6.10 -22.32
C GLU A 158 -9.70 -5.61 -20.89
N LYS A 159 -8.77 -4.87 -20.27
CA LYS A 159 -8.99 -4.30 -18.93
C LYS A 159 -10.12 -3.29 -18.88
N ALA A 160 -10.30 -2.48 -19.92
CA ALA A 160 -11.44 -1.58 -20.00
C ALA A 160 -12.77 -2.34 -20.03
N LYS A 161 -12.85 -3.45 -20.77
CA LYS A 161 -14.03 -4.33 -20.79
C LYS A 161 -14.28 -4.97 -19.43
N GLU A 162 -13.26 -5.55 -18.80
CA GLU A 162 -13.38 -6.13 -17.46
C GLU A 162 -13.89 -5.12 -16.41
N LEU A 163 -13.36 -3.88 -16.44
CA LEU A 163 -13.80 -2.82 -15.53
C LEU A 163 -15.25 -2.39 -15.81
N TRP A 164 -15.64 -2.34 -17.08
CA TRP A 164 -17.01 -2.03 -17.47
C TRP A 164 -17.99 -3.11 -17.01
N GLU A 165 -17.66 -4.39 -17.22
CA GLU A 165 -18.45 -5.53 -16.74
C GLU A 165 -18.57 -5.52 -15.21
N TRP A 166 -17.47 -5.25 -14.51
CA TRP A 166 -17.47 -5.13 -13.06
C TRP A 166 -18.36 -3.98 -12.56
N MET A 167 -18.31 -2.82 -13.22
CA MET A 167 -19.18 -1.70 -12.91
C MET A 167 -20.65 -2.04 -13.15
N HIS A 168 -20.96 -2.69 -14.28
CA HIS A 168 -22.31 -3.10 -14.64
C HIS A 168 -22.89 -4.10 -13.62
N GLN A 169 -22.09 -5.08 -13.18
CA GLN A 169 -22.49 -6.02 -12.13
C GLN A 169 -22.83 -5.30 -10.82
N LEU A 170 -22.00 -4.35 -10.38
CA LEU A 170 -22.25 -3.59 -9.15
C LEU A 170 -23.52 -2.72 -9.25
N GLU A 171 -23.82 -2.18 -10.42
CA GLU A 171 -25.07 -1.44 -10.66
C GLU A 171 -26.30 -2.36 -10.60
N ALA A 172 -26.23 -3.56 -11.18
CA ALA A 172 -27.29 -4.54 -11.10
C ALA A 172 -27.57 -4.97 -9.64
N GLU A 173 -26.52 -5.28 -8.88
CA GLU A 173 -26.65 -5.62 -7.44
C GLU A 173 -27.25 -4.47 -6.64
N LYS A 174 -26.83 -3.23 -6.90
CA LYS A 174 -27.39 -2.04 -6.26
C LYS A 174 -28.88 -1.89 -6.58
N PHE A 175 -29.28 -2.10 -7.82
CA PHE A 175 -30.69 -2.01 -8.23
C PHE A 175 -31.55 -3.03 -7.50
N GLU A 176 -31.12 -4.30 -7.45
CA GLU A 176 -31.83 -5.36 -6.73
C GLU A 176 -31.97 -5.04 -5.24
N LEU A 177 -30.88 -4.58 -4.59
CA LEU A 177 -30.93 -4.17 -3.19
C LEU A 177 -31.87 -2.98 -2.94
N GLN A 178 -31.93 -2.02 -3.86
CA GLN A 178 -32.87 -0.90 -3.77
C GLN A 178 -34.32 -1.37 -3.89
N TYR A 179 -34.61 -2.31 -4.79
CA TYR A 179 -35.93 -2.90 -4.96
C TYR A 179 -36.35 -3.67 -3.70
N GLN A 180 -35.47 -4.52 -3.16
CA GLN A 180 -35.70 -5.25 -1.91
C GLN A 180 -35.92 -4.30 -0.73
N PHE A 181 -35.13 -3.23 -0.62
CA PHE A 181 -35.29 -2.23 0.42
C PHE A 181 -36.65 -1.53 0.35
N ALA A 182 -37.11 -1.17 -0.86
CA ALA A 182 -38.43 -0.57 -1.06
C ALA A 182 -39.57 -1.50 -0.61
N ARG A 183 -39.47 -2.79 -0.96
CA ARG A 183 -40.42 -3.82 -0.53
C ARG A 183 -40.41 -4.00 0.99
N GLN A 184 -39.24 -4.17 1.60
CA GLN A 184 -39.10 -4.30 3.05
C GLN A 184 -39.65 -3.08 3.80
N LYS A 185 -39.42 -1.87 3.27
CA LYS A 185 -39.98 -0.63 3.83
C LYS A 185 -41.51 -0.65 3.86
N TYR A 186 -42.15 -1.17 2.81
CA TYR A 186 -43.60 -1.34 2.77
C TYR A 186 -44.07 -2.40 3.77
N GLU A 187 -43.43 -3.56 3.80
CA GLU A 187 -43.74 -4.65 4.74
C GLU A 187 -43.67 -4.17 6.20
N VAL A 188 -42.59 -3.49 6.59
CA VAL A 188 -42.42 -2.90 7.92
C VAL A 188 -43.53 -1.89 8.22
N SER A 189 -43.84 -1.01 7.25
CA SER A 189 -44.90 -0.01 7.42
C SER A 189 -46.27 -0.64 7.65
N SER A 190 -46.58 -1.69 6.89
CA SER A 190 -47.81 -2.49 7.04
C SER A 190 -47.88 -3.17 8.42
N LEU A 191 -46.78 -3.81 8.85
CA LEU A 191 -46.68 -4.45 10.16
C LEU A 191 -46.87 -3.46 11.32
N VAL A 192 -46.30 -2.26 11.22
CA VAL A 192 -46.47 -1.19 12.21
C VAL A 192 -47.95 -0.78 12.33
N VAL A 193 -48.64 -0.62 11.20
CA VAL A 193 -50.08 -0.30 11.20
C VAL A 193 -50.90 -1.44 11.81
N HIS A 194 -50.58 -2.69 11.48
CA HIS A 194 -51.26 -3.87 12.01
C HIS A 194 -51.07 -3.99 13.53
N LEU A 195 -49.84 -3.86 14.02
CA LEU A 195 -49.52 -3.85 15.46
C LEU A 195 -50.25 -2.72 16.18
N ARG A 196 -50.31 -1.52 15.60
CA ARG A 196 -51.06 -0.39 16.18
C ARG A 196 -52.56 -0.69 16.27
N ARG A 197 -53.14 -1.38 15.29
CA ARG A 197 -54.54 -1.79 15.29
C ARG A 197 -54.82 -2.85 16.36
N ILE A 198 -53.95 -3.85 16.48
CA ILE A 198 -54.03 -4.88 17.53
C ILE A 198 -53.93 -4.22 18.91
N SER A 199 -52.92 -3.36 19.13
CA SER A 199 -52.72 -2.66 20.40
C SER A 199 -53.92 -1.81 20.80
N LYS A 200 -54.52 -1.07 19.85
CA LYS A 200 -55.77 -0.33 20.09
C LYS A 200 -56.91 -1.26 20.52
N ARG A 201 -57.10 -2.39 19.81
CA ARG A 201 -58.14 -3.37 20.12
C ARG A 201 -57.96 -3.97 21.52
N PHE A 202 -56.75 -4.34 21.90
CA PHE A 202 -56.44 -4.80 23.27
C PHE A 202 -56.74 -3.73 24.31
N LYS A 203 -56.37 -2.46 24.05
CA LYS A 203 -56.64 -1.35 24.97
C LYS A 203 -58.14 -1.11 25.17
N THR A 204 -58.94 -1.18 24.09
CA THR A 204 -60.40 -1.05 24.18
C THR A 204 -61.03 -2.21 24.94
N ILE A 205 -60.58 -3.45 24.70
CA ILE A 205 -61.08 -4.63 25.45
C ILE A 205 -60.77 -4.49 26.95
N LEU A 206 -59.56 -4.04 27.31
CA LEU A 206 -59.17 -3.82 28.69
C LEU A 206 -60.00 -2.72 29.36
N GLN A 207 -60.26 -1.62 28.64
CA GLN A 207 -61.12 -0.53 29.11
C GLN A 207 -62.59 -0.97 29.31
N CYS A 208 -63.15 -1.80 28.42
CA CYS A 208 -64.48 -2.38 28.64
C CYS A 208 -64.50 -3.29 29.88
N LYS A 209 -63.50 -4.16 30.06
CA LYS A 209 -63.42 -5.00 31.27
C LYS A 209 -63.37 -4.18 32.55
N THR A 210 -62.60 -3.09 32.59
CA THR A 210 -62.55 -2.21 33.76
C THR A 210 -63.84 -1.41 34.00
N ARG A 211 -64.63 -1.16 32.95
CA ARG A 211 -65.84 -0.33 33.03
C ARG A 211 -67.11 -1.14 33.34
N TYR A 212 -67.11 -2.44 33.02
CA TYR A 212 -68.23 -3.36 33.30
C TYR A 212 -67.94 -4.38 34.42
N GLY A 213 -66.68 -4.52 34.87
CA GLY A 213 -66.29 -5.42 35.96
C GLY A 213 -66.34 -4.81 37.37
N SER A 214 -66.82 -3.57 37.51
CA SER A 214 -66.96 -2.89 38.82
C SER A 214 -68.42 -2.78 39.30
N ALA A 215 -69.33 -3.60 38.75
CA ALA A 215 -70.75 -3.57 39.10
C ALA A 215 -71.23 -4.74 39.98
N ASP A 216 -70.39 -5.75 40.24
CA ASP A 216 -70.79 -6.97 40.97
C ASP A 216 -70.02 -7.18 42.28
N THR A 217 -70.01 -6.17 43.16
CA THR A 217 -69.67 -6.36 44.58
C THR A 217 -70.56 -5.46 45.44
N LEU A 218 -71.78 -5.93 45.72
CA LEU A 218 -72.62 -5.56 46.86
C LEU A 218 -73.28 -6.83 47.39
#